data_AF-A0A506XM08-F1
#
_entry.id   AF-A0A506XM08-F1
#
_cell.length_a   1.000
_cell.length_b   1.000
_cell.length_c   1.000
_cell.angle_alpha   90.00
_cell.angle_beta   90.00
_cell.angle_gamma   90.00
#
_symmetry.space_group_name_H-M   'P 1'
#
loop_
_entity.id
_entity.type
_entity.pdbx_description
1 polymer ?
#
loop_
_entity_poly.entity_id
_entity_poly.type
_entity_poly.pdbx_seq_one_letter_code
_entity_poly.pdbx_strand_id
1 'polypeptide(L)'
;GVVGIISPFNFPAMVPLWFFPIAIAAGNTVILKPSEKDPSAALWLAELWKEAGLPDGVFNVLQGDKLAVDGLLNAPEVRSISFVGSTPIAQYIYETAARNGKRVQALGGAKNHMLVLPDA
;
A
#
# COMPACT_ATOMS: atom_id res chain seq x y z
N GLY A 1 -1.83 -5.89 14.50
CA GLY A 1 -0.38 -5.61 14.43
C GLY A 1 -0.13 -4.41 13.54
N VAL A 2 1.12 -4.06 13.22
CA VAL A 2 1.44 -2.95 12.30
C VAL A 2 1.52 -3.47 10.86
N VAL A 3 0.88 -2.78 9.93
CA VAL A 3 0.83 -3.11 8.49
C VAL A 3 1.39 -1.95 7.67
N GLY A 4 2.28 -2.25 6.72
CA GLY A 4 2.77 -1.30 5.73
C GLY A 4 1.98 -1.42 4.42
N ILE A 5 1.56 -0.29 3.86
CA ILE A 5 0.88 -0.21 2.55
C ILE A 5 1.69 0.73 1.67
N ILE A 6 2.05 0.28 0.46
CA ILE A 6 2.80 1.09 -0.51
C ILE A 6 1.95 1.21 -1.78
N SER A 7 1.51 2.42 -2.11
CA SER A 7 0.54 2.65 -3.21
C SER A 7 1.13 3.40 -4.41
N PRO A 8 0.61 3.16 -5.63
CA PRO A 8 1.09 3.77 -6.86
C PRO A 8 0.43 5.13 -7.11
N PHE A 9 0.91 5.83 -8.15
CA PHE A 9 0.42 7.15 -8.55
C PHE A 9 -0.96 7.12 -9.25
N ASN A 10 -1.25 6.08 -10.04
CA ASN A 10 -2.42 6.09 -10.93
C ASN A 10 -3.78 6.04 -10.23
N PHE A 11 -3.81 5.62 -8.95
CA PHE A 11 -5.03 5.53 -8.15
C PHE A 11 -4.76 5.96 -6.70
N PRO A 12 -4.46 7.25 -6.44
CA PRO A 12 -3.94 7.71 -5.15
C PRO A 12 -5.01 7.72 -4.04
N ALA A 13 -6.29 7.57 -4.39
CA ALA A 13 -7.39 7.36 -3.44
C ALA A 13 -7.82 5.89 -3.37
N MET A 14 -8.19 5.29 -4.52
CA MET A 14 -8.79 3.96 -4.57
C MET A 14 -7.85 2.85 -4.06
N VAL A 15 -6.57 2.84 -4.46
CA VAL A 15 -5.66 1.76 -4.03
C VAL A 15 -5.40 1.79 -2.52
N PRO A 16 -5.11 2.94 -1.88
CA PRO A 16 -5.09 3.01 -0.42
C PRO A 16 -6.38 2.51 0.24
N LEU A 17 -7.55 2.96 -0.24
CA LEU A 17 -8.87 2.56 0.27
C LEU A 17 -9.18 1.07 0.06
N TRP A 18 -8.52 0.40 -0.88
CA TRP A 18 -8.64 -1.04 -1.04
C TRP A 18 -7.96 -1.83 0.10
N PHE A 19 -7.00 -1.20 0.80
CA PHE A 19 -6.18 -1.86 1.81
C PHE A 19 -6.47 -1.38 3.23
N PHE A 20 -6.29 -0.09 3.52
CA PHE A 20 -6.28 0.39 4.91
C PHE A 20 -7.62 0.23 5.64
N PRO A 21 -8.82 0.39 5.03
CA PRO A 21 -10.06 0.24 5.76
C PRO A 21 -10.24 -1.19 6.26
N ILE A 22 -9.87 -2.17 5.44
CA ILE A 22 -9.94 -3.60 5.78
C ILE A 22 -8.93 -3.92 6.89
N ALA A 23 -7.69 -3.42 6.77
CA ALA A 23 -6.66 -3.64 7.77
C ALA A 23 -7.05 -3.05 9.15
N ILE A 24 -7.58 -1.82 9.16
CA ILE A 24 -8.04 -1.12 10.37
C ILE A 24 -9.25 -1.81 10.97
N ALA A 25 -10.26 -2.17 10.16
CA ALA A 25 -11.45 -2.89 10.62
C ALA A 25 -11.10 -4.25 11.25
N ALA A 26 -10.04 -4.90 10.79
CA ALA A 26 -9.51 -6.13 11.37
C ALA A 26 -8.65 -5.91 12.63
N GLY A 27 -8.55 -4.68 13.15
CA GLY A 27 -7.81 -4.34 14.38
C GLY A 27 -6.31 -4.10 14.19
N ASN A 28 -5.86 -3.72 12.99
CA ASN A 28 -4.46 -3.37 12.74
C ASN A 28 -4.25 -1.85 12.73
N THR A 29 -3.01 -1.45 12.98
CA THR A 29 -2.55 -0.10 12.68
C THR A 29 -1.84 -0.09 11.33
N VAL A 30 -1.91 1.04 10.64
CA VAL A 30 -1.48 1.18 9.26
C VAL A 30 -0.46 2.30 9.12
N ILE A 31 0.60 2.01 8.36
CA ILE A 31 1.50 2.99 7.79
C ILE A 31 1.33 2.97 6.27
N LEU A 32 0.71 4.01 5.73
CA LEU A 32 0.56 4.22 4.30
C LEU A 32 1.74 5.03 3.77
N LYS A 33 2.49 4.45 2.83
CA LYS A 33 3.45 5.15 1.97
C LYS A 33 2.81 5.35 0.59
N PRO A 34 2.23 6.53 0.29
CA PRO A 34 1.63 6.79 -1.01
C PRO A 34 2.71 7.12 -2.06
N SER A 35 2.32 7.25 -3.34
CA SER A 35 3.24 7.80 -4.33
C SER A 35 3.56 9.26 -4.00
N GLU A 36 4.84 9.61 -4.08
CA GLU A 36 5.34 10.96 -3.89
C GLU A 36 4.92 11.93 -5.01
N LYS A 37 4.35 11.42 -6.11
CA LYS A 37 3.93 12.22 -7.27
C LYS A 37 2.60 12.95 -7.04
N ASP A 38 1.69 12.34 -6.31
CA ASP A 38 0.31 12.81 -6.10
C ASP A 38 -0.23 12.46 -4.70
N PRO A 39 0.49 12.82 -3.61
CA PRO A 39 0.19 12.34 -2.27
C PRO A 39 -1.02 13.00 -1.59
N SER A 40 -1.56 14.09 -2.16
CA SER A 40 -2.55 14.94 -1.48
C SER A 40 -3.83 14.18 -1.09
N ALA A 41 -4.26 13.20 -1.88
CA ALA A 41 -5.42 12.37 -1.54
C ALA A 41 -5.20 11.55 -0.27
N ALA A 42 -4.02 10.96 -0.10
CA ALA A 42 -3.68 10.17 1.09
C ALA A 42 -3.62 11.03 2.36
N LEU A 43 -3.05 12.24 2.25
CA LEU A 43 -3.00 13.20 3.35
C LEU A 43 -4.41 13.67 3.74
N TRP A 44 -5.25 13.98 2.75
CA TRP A 44 -6.64 14.38 3.00
C TRP A 44 -7.45 13.25 3.66
N LEU A 45 -7.28 12.00 3.21
CA LEU A 45 -7.90 10.83 3.85
C LEU A 45 -7.45 10.64 5.31
N ALA A 46 -6.22 11.01 5.65
CA ALA A 46 -5.74 10.94 7.03
C ALA A 46 -6.47 11.94 7.94
N GLU A 47 -6.68 13.17 7.47
CA GLU A 47 -7.46 14.18 8.19
C GLU A 47 -8.92 13.74 8.35
N LEU A 48 -9.54 13.17 7.30
CA LEU A 48 -10.91 12.66 7.37
C LEU A 48 -11.07 11.50 8.37
N TRP A 49 -10.06 10.62 8.49
CA TRP A 49 -10.09 9.57 9.51
C TRP A 49 -10.04 10.14 10.92
N LYS A 50 -9.21 11.17 11.13
CA LYS A 50 -9.13 11.87 12.40
C LYS A 50 -10.46 12.55 12.75
N GLU A 51 -11.07 13.23 11.77
CA GLU A 51 -12.40 13.83 11.91
C GLU A 51 -13.48 12.78 12.24
N ALA A 52 -13.40 11.60 11.61
CA ALA A 52 -14.31 10.49 11.87
C ALA A 52 -14.08 9.80 13.23
N GLY A 53 -13.09 10.24 14.02
CA GLY A 53 -12.82 9.75 15.37
C GLY A 53 -11.88 8.54 15.44
N LEU A 54 -11.09 8.28 14.38
CA LEU A 54 -10.06 7.25 14.45
C LEU A 54 -8.98 7.66 15.48
N PRO A 55 -8.60 6.77 16.43
CA PRO A 55 -7.58 7.11 17.41
C PRO A 55 -6.23 7.46 16.77
N ASP A 56 -5.51 8.40 17.40
CA ASP A 56 -4.18 8.82 16.96
C ASP A 56 -3.23 7.62 16.83
N GLY A 57 -2.44 7.61 15.75
CA GLY A 57 -1.46 6.56 15.47
C GLY A 57 -2.04 5.28 14.83
N VAL A 58 -3.36 5.14 14.70
CA VAL A 58 -3.96 3.98 14.00
C VAL A 58 -3.74 4.05 12.49
N PHE A 59 -3.82 5.25 11.90
CA PHE A 59 -3.51 5.49 10.48
C PHE A 59 -2.47 6.59 10.36
N ASN A 60 -1.32 6.26 9.77
CA ASN A 60 -0.20 7.17 9.58
C ASN A 60 0.15 7.24 8.09
N VAL A 61 0.42 8.43 7.58
CA VAL A 61 0.92 8.62 6.22
C VAL A 61 2.40 8.96 6.28
N LEU A 62 3.24 8.09 5.73
CA LEU A 62 4.68 8.26 5.63
C LEU A 62 5.05 8.65 4.19
N GLN A 63 5.43 9.91 3.97
CA GLN A 63 5.98 10.32 2.67
C GLN A 63 7.41 9.79 2.50
N GLY A 64 7.85 9.68 1.25
CA GLY A 64 9.23 9.35 0.93
C GLY A 64 9.34 8.63 -0.40
N ASP A 65 10.45 7.94 -0.60
CA ASP A 65 10.78 7.21 -1.81
C ASP A 65 11.17 5.75 -1.46
N LYS A 66 12.16 5.20 -2.15
CA LYS A 66 12.73 3.89 -1.86
C LYS A 66 13.21 3.76 -0.41
N LEU A 67 13.80 4.81 0.20
CA LEU A 67 14.28 4.72 1.58
C LEU A 67 13.16 4.48 2.58
N ALA A 68 12.00 5.12 2.37
CA ALA A 68 10.81 4.89 3.20
C ALA A 68 10.27 3.46 2.99
N VAL A 69 10.28 2.96 1.75
CA VAL A 69 9.91 1.58 1.44
C VAL A 69 10.84 0.59 2.15
N ASP A 70 12.16 0.76 2.02
CA ASP A 70 13.15 -0.11 2.66
C ASP A 70 13.03 -0.09 4.19
N GLY A 71 12.74 1.08 4.77
CA GLY A 71 12.43 1.20 6.19
C GLY A 71 11.28 0.30 6.62
N LEU A 72 10.16 0.34 5.90
CA LEU A 72 8.99 -0.53 6.15
C LEU A 72 9.32 -2.02 5.95
N LEU A 73 10.11 -2.35 4.93
CA LEU A 73 10.51 -3.73 4.65
C LEU A 73 11.43 -4.32 5.72
N ASN A 74 12.23 -3.49 6.41
CA ASN A 74 13.21 -3.94 7.40
C ASN A 74 12.73 -3.80 8.85
N ALA A 75 11.75 -2.95 9.14
CA ALA A 75 11.23 -2.74 10.50
C ALA A 75 10.60 -4.04 11.07
N PRO A 76 11.12 -4.64 12.16
CA PRO A 76 10.63 -5.90 12.69
C PRO A 76 9.18 -5.84 13.22
N GLU A 77 8.71 -4.64 13.58
CA GLU A 77 7.36 -4.38 14.08
C GLU A 77 6.29 -4.50 12.98
N VAL A 78 6.66 -4.23 11.72
CA VAL A 78 5.76 -4.35 10.57
C VAL A 78 5.58 -5.82 10.22
N ARG A 79 4.35 -6.34 10.36
CA ARG A 79 4.04 -7.77 10.22
C ARG A 79 3.58 -8.14 8.81
N SER A 80 3.08 -7.17 8.04
CA SER A 80 2.69 -7.41 6.65
C SER A 80 2.89 -6.19 5.75
N ILE A 81 3.08 -6.46 4.46
CA ILE A 81 3.23 -5.46 3.39
C ILE A 81 2.19 -5.72 2.30
N SER A 82 1.47 -4.68 1.88
CA SER A 82 0.64 -4.67 0.67
C SER A 82 1.19 -3.66 -0.33
N PHE A 83 1.34 -4.08 -1.59
CA PHE A 83 1.92 -3.25 -2.65
C PHE A 83 1.14 -3.35 -3.96
N VAL A 84 0.99 -2.22 -4.63
CA VAL A 84 0.60 -2.16 -6.05
C VAL A 84 1.56 -1.23 -6.78
N GLY A 85 2.08 -1.65 -7.93
CA GLY A 85 2.93 -0.82 -8.78
C GLY A 85 3.51 -1.59 -9.95
N SER A 86 4.73 -1.23 -10.37
CA SER A 86 5.38 -1.92 -11.49
C SER A 86 5.88 -3.31 -11.09
N THR A 87 5.93 -4.23 -12.06
CA THR A 87 6.37 -5.63 -11.82
C THR A 87 7.76 -5.74 -11.21
N PRO A 88 8.79 -4.99 -11.65
CA PRO A 88 10.12 -5.07 -11.02
C PRO A 88 10.11 -4.68 -9.54
N ILE A 89 9.31 -3.67 -9.16
CA ILE A 89 9.20 -3.23 -7.77
C ILE A 89 8.35 -4.20 -6.95
N ALA A 90 7.30 -4.78 -7.54
CA ALA A 90 6.50 -5.83 -6.90
C ALA A 90 7.37 -7.04 -6.52
N GLN A 91 8.23 -7.49 -7.44
CA GLN A 91 9.18 -8.58 -7.18
C GLN A 91 10.14 -8.22 -6.05
N TYR A 92 10.76 -7.04 -6.10
CA TYR A 92 11.65 -6.56 -5.04
C TYR A 92 10.99 -6.57 -3.65
N ILE A 93 9.78 -6.01 -3.56
CA ILE A 93 9.02 -5.94 -2.31
C ILE A 93 8.63 -7.33 -1.83
N TYR A 94 8.14 -8.19 -2.73
CA TYR A 94 7.74 -9.55 -2.39
C TYR A 94 8.90 -10.35 -1.81
N GLU A 95 10.03 -10.37 -2.50
CA GLU A 95 11.22 -11.13 -2.07
C GLU A 95 11.79 -10.60 -0.76
N THR A 96 11.92 -9.28 -0.63
CA THR A 96 12.53 -8.65 0.55
C THR A 96 11.63 -8.79 1.78
N ALA A 97 10.32 -8.54 1.65
CA ALA A 97 9.37 -8.69 2.74
C ALA A 97 9.29 -10.15 3.22
N ALA A 98 9.20 -11.11 2.28
CA ALA A 98 9.14 -12.53 2.62
C ALA A 98 10.44 -13.03 3.27
N ARG A 99 11.61 -12.58 2.79
CA ARG A 99 12.91 -12.90 3.42
C ARG A 99 12.98 -12.40 4.86
N ASN A 100 12.35 -11.27 5.16
CA ASN A 100 12.24 -10.71 6.51
C ASN A 100 11.07 -11.29 7.32
N GLY A 101 10.46 -12.40 6.89
CA GLY A 101 9.41 -13.12 7.61
C GLY A 101 8.05 -12.42 7.63
N LYS A 102 7.84 -11.42 6.78
CA LYS A 102 6.56 -10.69 6.69
C LYS A 102 5.58 -11.41 5.77
N ARG A 103 4.28 -11.28 6.05
CA ARG A 103 3.26 -11.61 5.04
C ARG A 103 3.28 -10.54 3.95
N VAL A 104 3.26 -10.93 2.69
CA VAL A 104 3.32 -9.98 1.59
C VAL A 104 2.31 -10.29 0.50
N GLN A 105 1.67 -9.23 0.02
CA GLN A 105 0.86 -9.22 -1.18
C GLN A 105 1.41 -8.10 -2.08
N ALA A 106 1.68 -8.41 -3.35
CA ALA A 106 2.32 -7.48 -4.27
C ALA A 106 1.76 -7.66 -5.69
N LEU A 107 1.11 -6.62 -6.23
CA LEU A 107 0.61 -6.61 -7.61
C LEU A 107 1.58 -5.83 -8.49
N GLY A 108 2.08 -6.50 -9.52
CA GLY A 108 2.84 -5.90 -10.61
C GLY A 108 1.96 -5.36 -11.72
N GLY A 109 2.61 -4.82 -12.76
CA GLY A 109 1.96 -4.44 -13.99
C GLY A 109 1.49 -5.67 -14.79
N ALA A 110 0.48 -5.48 -15.61
CA ALA A 110 -0.09 -6.50 -16.46
C ALA A 110 -0.26 -5.99 -17.90
N LYS A 111 -0.52 -6.91 -18.82
CA LYS A 111 -0.92 -6.61 -20.20
C LYS A 111 -2.16 -7.43 -20.53
N ASN A 112 -3.32 -6.82 -20.36
CA ASN A 112 -4.60 -7.48 -20.57
C ASN A 112 -4.85 -7.63 -22.07
N HIS A 113 -5.37 -8.79 -22.47
CA HIS A 113 -5.69 -9.11 -23.86
C HIS A 113 -7.20 -9.10 -24.06
N MET A 114 -7.65 -8.62 -25.21
CA MET A 114 -9.03 -8.70 -25.66
C MET A 114 -9.05 -9.55 -26.94
N LEU A 115 -9.87 -10.59 -26.96
CA LEU A 115 -10.08 -11.42 -28.15
C LEU A 115 -11.32 -10.92 -28.89
N VAL A 116 -11.21 -10.75 -30.20
CA VAL A 116 -12.33 -10.42 -31.09
C VAL A 116 -12.58 -11.65 -31.96
N LEU A 117 -13.74 -12.29 -31.78
CA LEU A 117 -14.14 -13.48 -32.52
C LEU A 117 -14.80 -13.08 -33.86
N PRO A 118 -14.93 -14.00 -34.84
CA PRO A 118 -15.57 -13.67 -36.12
C PRO A 118 -17.02 -13.17 -36.02
N ASP A 119 -17.70 -13.44 -34.91
CA ASP A 119 -19.09 -13.08 -34.61
C ASP A 119 -19.25 -12.02 -33.50
N ALA A 120 -18.14 -11.39 -33.08
CA ALA A 120 -18.13 -10.37 -32.03
C ALA A 120 -18.76 -9.03 -32.45
#